data_AF-A0A1M7THC2-F1
#
_entry.id   AF-A0A1M7THC2-F1
#
_cell.length_a   1.000
_cell.length_b   1.000
_cell.length_c   1.000
_cell.angle_alpha   90.00
_cell.angle_beta   90.00
_cell.angle_gamma   90.00
#
_symmetry.space_group_name_H-M   'P 1'
#
loop_
_entity.id
_entity.type
_entity.pdbx_description
1 polymer ?
#
loop_
_entity_poly.entity_id
_entity_poly.type
_entity_poly.pdbx_seq_one_letter_code
_entity_poly.pdbx_strand_id
1 'polypeptide(L)'
;MSCKKNIVSFFLLLLMFVTGCTSNQTLKDSWKGTKGLYREYLNKSANIDLEDKTELDDVDATLALAAEKIDFELRELERWLENAPPEYDQAWARKLKTRFVWLSGLMWTDAEGNVLAKDAVGFLKEVDLSKFLEPDPKQSLGDLRAYLEPGPLGFEFYIVNPIYNGDQLLGLVVAFFDPRNLVGVSPEPDKLVMADDQHIFWPGVYKAESLPLNGEDWAKSFMRNASGTAKNSTGSFKWYSRFLANHKIAYAVRESGTFPEDPEQMAGVDRSLGSNYGVGDNPLPNLNNTLQGVTPADQYNDVGNVGAPNVSPDAPAPNTQNNKVKQEPIAE
;
A
#
# COMPACT_ATOMS: atom_id res chain seq x y z
N MET A 1 12.03 77.16 29.88
CA MET A 1 10.85 76.25 29.98
C MET A 1 10.50 75.73 28.60
N SER A 2 11.00 74.54 28.21
CA SER A 2 10.49 73.85 26.99
C SER A 2 10.88 72.36 26.92
N CYS A 3 11.77 71.89 27.81
CA CYS A 3 12.24 70.50 27.79
C CYS A 3 11.27 69.47 28.41
N LYS A 4 10.24 69.92 29.15
CA LYS A 4 9.27 69.01 29.80
C LYS A 4 8.04 68.65 28.94
N LYS A 5 7.78 69.38 27.85
CA LYS A 5 6.62 69.11 26.97
C LYS A 5 6.85 67.96 25.98
N ASN A 6 8.09 67.72 25.58
CA ASN A 6 8.42 66.70 24.57
C ASN A 6 8.48 65.28 25.15
N ILE A 7 8.82 65.11 26.43
CA ILE A 7 8.85 63.80 27.09
C ILE A 7 7.44 63.28 27.39
N VAL A 8 6.52 64.16 27.80
CA VAL A 8 5.12 63.77 28.08
C VAL A 8 4.39 63.38 26.79
N SER A 9 4.67 64.08 25.67
CA SER A 9 4.08 63.73 24.36
C SER A 9 4.57 62.38 23.83
N PHE A 10 5.86 62.05 24.04
CA PHE A 10 6.41 60.77 23.61
C PHE A 10 5.90 59.60 24.47
N PHE A 11 5.71 59.81 25.77
CA PHE A 11 5.13 58.79 26.66
C PHE A 11 3.64 58.56 26.39
N LEU A 12 2.88 59.60 26.00
CA LEU A 12 1.47 59.46 25.62
C LEU A 12 1.29 58.76 24.26
N LEU A 13 2.20 58.99 23.32
CA LEU A 13 2.19 58.30 22.01
C LEU A 13 2.58 56.82 22.15
N LEU A 14 3.51 56.49 23.05
CA LEU A 14 3.90 55.11 23.34
C LEU A 14 2.78 54.34 24.07
N LEU A 15 2.00 55.01 24.93
CA LEU A 15 0.85 54.39 25.61
C LEU A 15 -0.31 54.05 24.66
N MET A 16 -0.47 54.77 23.54
CA MET A 16 -1.50 54.45 22.53
C MET A 16 -1.15 53.23 21.65
N PHE A 17 0.13 52.81 21.60
CA PHE A 17 0.51 51.57 20.92
C PHE A 17 0.33 50.31 21.79
N VAL A 18 0.06 50.46 23.10
CA VAL A 18 -0.05 49.33 24.03
C VAL A 18 -1.50 48.99 24.38
N THR A 19 -2.49 49.82 24.01
CA THR A 19 -3.92 49.56 24.27
C THR A 19 -4.66 48.94 23.08
N GLY A 20 -3.96 48.56 22.02
CA GLY A 20 -4.51 47.94 20.80
C GLY A 20 -4.25 46.44 20.68
N CYS A 21 -4.39 45.65 21.75
CA CYS A 21 -4.50 44.18 21.68
C CYS A 21 -5.30 43.69 22.90
N THR A 22 -6.60 43.95 22.90
CA THR A 22 -7.52 43.26 23.81
C THR A 22 -7.50 41.77 23.48
N SER A 23 -7.14 40.99 24.49
CA SER A 23 -6.74 39.59 24.49
C SER A 23 -7.86 38.57 24.23
N ASN A 24 -8.91 38.89 23.46
CA ASN A 24 -10.08 38.01 23.34
C ASN A 24 -10.71 37.91 21.94
N GLN A 25 -10.04 38.32 20.86
CA GLN A 25 -10.42 37.91 19.50
C GLN A 25 -9.65 36.65 19.09
N THR A 26 -10.14 35.55 19.66
CA THR A 26 -10.16 34.18 19.12
C THR A 26 -9.20 33.84 17.96
N LEU A 27 -7.97 33.45 18.32
CA LEU A 27 -7.11 32.59 17.50
C LEU A 27 -7.85 31.34 16.99
N LYS A 28 -8.88 30.89 17.71
CA LYS A 28 -9.82 29.83 17.27
C LYS A 28 -10.65 30.19 16.04
N ASP A 29 -11.06 31.44 15.89
CA ASP A 29 -11.90 31.88 14.75
C ASP A 29 -11.04 32.18 13.53
N SER A 30 -9.85 32.76 13.73
CA SER A 30 -8.83 32.84 12.66
C SER A 30 -8.41 31.45 12.18
N TRP A 31 -8.16 30.50 13.09
CA TRP A 31 -7.82 29.10 12.74
C TRP A 31 -8.97 28.36 12.05
N LYS A 32 -10.23 28.60 12.43
CA LYS A 32 -11.41 28.07 11.71
C LYS A 32 -11.53 28.68 10.31
N GLY A 33 -11.30 29.98 10.18
CA GLY A 33 -11.28 30.68 8.89
C GLY A 33 -10.17 30.15 7.97
N THR A 34 -8.95 29.95 8.51
CA THR A 34 -7.83 29.37 7.76
C THR A 34 -8.09 27.91 7.39
N LYS A 35 -8.71 27.11 8.25
CA LYS A 35 -9.13 25.74 7.92
C LYS A 35 -10.27 25.69 6.89
N GLY A 36 -11.21 26.63 6.93
CA GLY A 36 -12.28 26.77 5.94
C GLY A 36 -11.72 27.10 4.57
N LEU A 37 -10.86 28.12 4.48
CA LEU A 37 -10.13 28.48 3.26
C LEU A 37 -9.22 27.34 2.76
N TYR A 38 -8.54 26.64 3.67
CA TYR A 38 -7.73 25.46 3.31
C TYR A 38 -8.59 24.35 2.72
N ARG A 39 -9.78 24.08 3.29
CA ARG A 39 -10.72 23.09 2.73
C ARG A 39 -11.42 23.55 1.45
N GLU A 40 -11.55 24.85 1.21
CA GLU A 40 -12.28 25.35 0.05
C GLU A 40 -11.37 25.51 -1.20
N TYR A 41 -10.09 25.85 -0.98
CA TYR A 41 -9.16 26.19 -2.06
C TYR A 41 -7.94 25.26 -2.18
N LEU A 42 -7.54 24.57 -1.11
CA LEU A 42 -6.32 23.74 -1.11
C LEU A 42 -6.62 22.24 -1.00
N ASN A 43 -7.61 21.85 -0.21
CA ASN A 43 -8.02 20.46 0.01
C ASN A 43 -9.55 20.38 0.07
N LYS A 44 -10.20 20.62 -1.07
CA LYS A 44 -11.62 20.33 -1.24
C LYS A 44 -11.87 18.90 -0.79
N SER A 45 -12.71 18.74 0.22
CA SER A 45 -13.26 17.44 0.57
C SER A 45 -13.84 16.84 -0.70
N ALA A 46 -13.34 15.68 -1.11
CA ALA A 46 -13.82 14.98 -2.29
C ALA A 46 -15.34 14.82 -2.16
N ASN A 47 -16.08 15.59 -2.94
CA ASN A 47 -17.52 15.41 -3.06
C ASN A 47 -17.67 14.33 -4.13
N ILE A 48 -17.97 13.11 -3.69
CA ILE A 48 -18.23 11.99 -4.58
C ILE A 48 -19.64 12.23 -5.10
N ASP A 49 -19.73 12.71 -6.34
CA ASP A 49 -21.00 12.79 -7.05
C ASP A 49 -21.45 11.36 -7.36
N LEU A 50 -22.41 10.85 -6.58
CA LEU A 50 -22.99 9.53 -6.78
C LEU A 50 -23.99 9.49 -7.96
N GLU A 51 -24.33 10.66 -8.52
CA GLU A 51 -25.16 10.80 -9.72
C GLU A 51 -24.33 10.87 -11.01
N ASP A 52 -23.03 11.17 -10.90
CA ASP A 52 -22.06 11.06 -12.00
C ASP A 52 -21.78 9.58 -12.30
N LYS A 53 -22.73 8.96 -13.00
CA LYS A 53 -22.56 7.67 -13.67
C LYS A 53 -21.74 7.87 -14.93
N THR A 54 -20.55 8.43 -14.82
CA THR A 54 -19.58 8.37 -15.92
C THR A 54 -19.29 6.89 -16.14
N GLU A 55 -19.79 6.35 -17.25
CA GLU A 55 -19.47 4.99 -17.67
C GLU A 55 -17.95 4.89 -17.75
N LEU A 56 -17.36 3.98 -16.97
CA LEU A 56 -15.95 3.68 -17.04
C LEU A 56 -15.62 3.33 -18.50
N ASP A 57 -14.62 4.00 -19.06
CA ASP A 57 -14.08 3.63 -20.35
C ASP A 57 -13.71 2.13 -20.35
N ASP A 58 -14.00 1.42 -21.43
CA ASP A 58 -13.81 -0.05 -21.50
C ASP A 58 -12.38 -0.45 -21.16
N VAL A 59 -11.40 0.40 -21.52
CA VAL A 59 -9.99 0.22 -21.21
C VAL A 59 -9.72 0.35 -19.70
N ASP A 60 -10.33 1.33 -19.03
CA ASP A 60 -10.21 1.50 -17.57
C ASP A 60 -10.89 0.37 -16.81
N ALA A 61 -12.06 -0.05 -17.26
CA ALA A 61 -12.75 -1.22 -16.71
C ALA A 61 -11.90 -2.48 -16.85
N THR A 62 -11.29 -2.71 -18.02
CA THR A 62 -10.38 -3.84 -18.25
C THR A 62 -9.14 -3.77 -17.37
N LEU A 63 -8.52 -2.59 -17.25
CA LEU A 63 -7.33 -2.39 -16.41
C LEU A 63 -7.63 -2.65 -14.93
N ALA A 64 -8.75 -2.11 -14.44
CA ALA A 64 -9.20 -2.33 -13.07
C ALA A 64 -9.47 -3.82 -12.81
N LEU A 65 -10.26 -4.45 -13.68
CA LEU A 65 -10.60 -5.88 -13.56
C LEU A 65 -9.35 -6.77 -13.58
N ALA A 66 -8.40 -6.48 -14.47
CA ALA A 66 -7.19 -7.27 -14.62
C ALA A 66 -6.23 -7.13 -13.42
N ALA A 67 -6.16 -5.94 -12.82
CA ALA A 67 -5.14 -5.63 -11.81
C ALA A 67 -5.65 -5.65 -10.35
N GLU A 68 -6.95 -5.43 -10.09
CA GLU A 68 -7.51 -5.30 -8.75
C GLU A 68 -7.16 -6.49 -7.83
N LYS A 69 -7.37 -7.71 -8.33
CA LYS A 69 -7.14 -8.92 -7.53
C LYS A 69 -5.66 -9.13 -7.23
N ILE A 70 -4.79 -8.82 -8.18
CA ILE A 70 -3.34 -8.89 -7.99
C ILE A 70 -2.90 -7.86 -6.95
N ASP A 71 -3.36 -6.61 -7.07
CA ASP A 71 -3.04 -5.55 -6.11
C ASP A 71 -3.48 -5.91 -4.68
N PHE A 72 -4.69 -6.48 -4.55
CA PHE A 72 -5.17 -7.00 -3.27
C PHE A 72 -4.26 -8.08 -2.69
N GLU A 73 -3.87 -9.07 -3.48
CA GLU A 73 -3.01 -10.17 -3.01
C GLU A 73 -1.60 -9.68 -2.63
N LEU A 74 -1.02 -8.77 -3.41
CA LEU A 74 0.27 -8.16 -3.09
C LEU A 74 0.22 -7.33 -1.80
N ARG A 75 -0.82 -6.51 -1.63
CA ARG A 75 -1.01 -5.69 -0.43
C ARG A 75 -1.20 -6.57 0.82
N GLU A 76 -1.98 -7.64 0.71
CA GLU A 76 -2.14 -8.57 1.81
C GLU A 76 -0.82 -9.30 2.13
N LEU A 77 -0.03 -9.68 1.11
CA LEU A 77 1.29 -10.26 1.34
C LEU A 77 2.22 -9.29 2.10
N GLU A 78 2.28 -8.01 1.69
CA GLU A 78 3.07 -6.97 2.38
C GLU A 78 2.69 -6.93 3.87
N ARG A 79 1.40 -6.82 4.18
CA ARG A 79 0.90 -6.78 5.56
C ARG A 79 1.23 -8.06 6.34
N TRP A 80 1.17 -9.21 5.69
CA TRP A 80 1.54 -10.49 6.33
C TRP A 80 3.02 -10.51 6.67
N LEU A 81 3.88 -10.07 5.75
CA LEU A 81 5.33 -10.05 5.95
C LEU A 81 5.74 -9.04 7.02
N GLU A 82 5.14 -7.85 7.07
CA GLU A 82 5.37 -6.86 8.14
C GLU A 82 5.13 -7.44 9.54
N ASN A 83 4.22 -8.41 9.66
CA ASN A 83 3.89 -9.10 10.90
C ASN A 83 4.59 -10.47 11.03
N ALA A 84 5.69 -10.69 10.30
CA ALA A 84 6.45 -11.94 10.37
C ALA A 84 7.08 -12.12 11.78
N PRO A 85 7.13 -13.36 12.28
CA PRO A 85 7.82 -13.65 13.53
C PRO A 85 9.34 -13.43 13.36
N PRO A 86 10.03 -13.02 14.44
CA PRO A 86 11.46 -12.74 14.38
C PRO A 86 12.32 -14.00 14.19
N GLU A 87 11.81 -15.15 14.63
CA GLU A 87 12.44 -16.45 14.45
C GLU A 87 11.62 -17.30 13.47
N TYR A 88 12.28 -18.29 12.87
CA TYR A 88 11.60 -19.21 11.96
C TYR A 88 10.48 -19.99 12.66
N ASP A 89 9.24 -19.79 12.20
CA ASP A 89 8.06 -20.54 12.63
C ASP A 89 7.48 -21.31 11.43
N GLN A 90 7.62 -22.64 11.49
CA GLN A 90 7.10 -23.54 10.46
C GLN A 90 5.57 -23.48 10.33
N ALA A 91 4.84 -23.28 11.44
CA ALA A 91 3.39 -23.19 11.41
C ALA A 91 2.93 -21.89 10.75
N TRP A 92 3.62 -20.77 11.03
CA TRP A 92 3.39 -19.50 10.35
C TRP A 92 3.69 -19.59 8.86
N ALA A 93 4.84 -20.15 8.48
CA ALA A 93 5.23 -20.33 7.07
C ALA A 93 4.22 -21.18 6.29
N ARG A 94 3.71 -22.26 6.91
CA ARG A 94 2.65 -23.09 6.31
C ARG A 94 1.34 -22.32 6.12
N LYS A 95 0.91 -21.53 7.12
CA LYS A 95 -0.29 -20.69 7.01
C LYS A 95 -0.15 -19.68 5.88
N LEU A 96 1.00 -19.02 5.79
CA LEU A 96 1.27 -18.03 4.75
C LEU A 96 1.20 -18.67 3.36
N LYS A 97 1.88 -19.80 3.12
CA LYS A 97 1.81 -20.49 1.82
C LYS A 97 0.43 -21.07 1.49
N THR A 98 -0.34 -21.45 2.51
CA THR A 98 -1.74 -21.87 2.31
C THR A 98 -2.63 -20.70 1.89
N ARG A 99 -2.36 -19.50 2.43
CA ARG A 99 -3.06 -18.26 2.04
C ARG A 99 -2.62 -17.74 0.67
N PHE A 100 -1.33 -17.82 0.36
CA PHE A 100 -0.74 -17.32 -0.88
C PHE A 100 -0.14 -18.49 -1.66
N VAL A 101 -1.03 -19.28 -2.25
CA VAL A 101 -0.68 -20.49 -3.03
C VAL A 101 0.18 -20.20 -4.26
N TRP A 102 0.22 -18.93 -4.70
CA TRP A 102 1.01 -18.46 -5.83
C TRP A 102 2.47 -18.14 -5.47
N LEU A 103 2.85 -18.16 -4.19
CA LEU A 103 4.24 -17.97 -3.79
C LEU A 103 5.12 -19.12 -4.23
N SER A 104 6.29 -18.79 -4.78
CA SER A 104 7.31 -19.79 -5.13
C SER A 104 8.01 -20.33 -3.88
N GLY A 105 8.18 -19.49 -2.85
CA GLY A 105 8.68 -19.94 -1.56
C GLY A 105 8.97 -18.84 -0.55
N LEU A 106 9.54 -19.28 0.56
CA LEU A 106 9.96 -18.44 1.68
C LEU A 106 11.38 -18.82 2.13
N MET A 107 12.12 -17.83 2.62
CA MET A 107 13.44 -18.02 3.24
C MET A 107 13.56 -17.17 4.50
N TRP A 108 14.30 -17.69 5.47
CA TRP A 108 14.78 -16.96 6.63
C TRP A 108 16.29 -16.92 6.59
N THR A 109 16.87 -15.77 6.91
CA THR A 109 18.31 -15.61 7.05
C THR A 109 18.68 -15.14 8.45
N ASP A 110 19.94 -15.32 8.80
CA ASP A 110 20.57 -14.55 9.88
C ASP A 110 20.94 -13.13 9.40
N ALA A 111 21.61 -12.37 10.26
CA ALA A 111 22.07 -11.01 10.01
C ALA A 111 23.20 -10.92 8.98
N GLU A 112 23.87 -12.04 8.70
CA GLU A 112 24.94 -12.18 7.71
C GLU A 112 24.41 -12.65 6.35
N GLY A 113 23.11 -12.99 6.26
CA GLY A 113 22.45 -13.44 5.03
C GLY A 113 22.56 -14.95 4.79
N ASN A 114 23.04 -15.73 5.76
CA ASN A 114 23.04 -17.18 5.67
C ASN A 114 21.62 -17.71 5.88
N VAL A 115 21.21 -18.65 5.03
CA VAL A 115 19.86 -19.23 5.07
C VAL A 115 19.71 -20.15 6.29
N LEU A 116 18.88 -19.75 7.24
CA LEU A 116 18.50 -20.55 8.41
C LEU A 116 17.43 -21.58 8.07
N ALA A 117 16.46 -21.17 7.27
CA ALA A 117 15.36 -22.02 6.83
C ALA A 117 14.91 -21.63 5.43
N LYS A 118 14.51 -22.63 4.64
CA LYS A 118 14.01 -22.46 3.29
C LYS A 118 12.84 -23.39 3.06
N ASP A 119 11.78 -22.81 2.54
CA ASP A 119 10.58 -23.54 2.18
C ASP A 119 10.15 -23.11 0.77
N ALA A 120 10.67 -23.84 -0.22
CA ALA A 120 10.53 -23.51 -1.64
C ALA A 120 10.21 -24.74 -2.47
N VAL A 121 9.29 -24.61 -3.42
CA VAL A 121 8.96 -25.68 -4.39
C VAL A 121 9.66 -25.36 -5.71
N GLY A 122 10.52 -26.26 -6.19
CA GLY A 122 11.11 -26.12 -7.53
C GLY A 122 12.09 -24.95 -7.71
N PHE A 123 12.71 -24.47 -6.62
CA PHE A 123 13.64 -23.35 -6.68
C PHE A 123 14.98 -23.74 -7.29
N LEU A 124 15.26 -23.24 -8.49
CA LEU A 124 16.40 -23.65 -9.31
C LEU A 124 17.65 -22.77 -9.19
N LYS A 125 17.52 -21.53 -8.69
CA LYS A 125 18.61 -20.53 -8.68
C LYS A 125 19.12 -20.30 -7.26
N GLU A 126 20.44 -20.33 -7.02
CA GLU A 126 20.97 -19.79 -5.76
C GLU A 126 20.93 -18.27 -5.81
N VAL A 127 20.27 -17.65 -4.83
CA VAL A 127 20.17 -16.19 -4.73
C VAL A 127 21.14 -15.74 -3.66
N ASP A 128 21.99 -14.78 -4.04
CA ASP A 128 22.81 -14.06 -3.08
C ASP A 128 21.91 -13.12 -2.27
N LEU A 129 21.61 -13.52 -1.03
CA LEU A 129 20.75 -12.76 -0.10
C LEU A 129 21.52 -11.64 0.61
N SER A 130 22.86 -11.62 0.51
CA SER A 130 23.67 -10.58 1.17
C SER A 130 23.35 -9.18 0.66
N LYS A 131 23.00 -9.06 -0.64
CA LYS A 131 22.56 -7.81 -1.27
C LYS A 131 21.27 -7.23 -0.69
N PHE A 132 20.48 -8.03 0.03
CA PHE A 132 19.23 -7.58 0.65
C PHE A 132 19.42 -7.05 2.07
N LEU A 133 20.59 -7.28 2.67
CA LEU A 133 20.91 -6.80 4.02
C LEU A 133 21.12 -5.28 4.03
N GLU A 134 21.65 -4.72 2.96
CA GLU A 134 21.92 -3.29 2.86
C GLU A 134 20.61 -2.48 2.90
N PRO A 135 20.48 -1.53 3.85
CA PRO A 135 19.30 -0.68 3.92
C PRO A 135 19.25 0.30 2.75
N ASP A 136 18.08 0.46 2.15
CA ASP A 136 17.84 1.55 1.21
C ASP A 136 17.94 2.88 1.98
N PRO A 137 18.84 3.80 1.58
CA PRO A 137 19.03 5.07 2.29
C PRO A 137 17.77 5.96 2.31
N LYS A 138 16.76 5.65 1.48
CA LYS A 138 15.48 6.38 1.43
C LYS A 138 14.41 5.76 2.34
N GLN A 139 14.66 4.60 2.93
CA GLN A 139 13.70 3.88 3.76
C GLN A 139 14.14 3.77 5.22
N SER A 140 13.18 3.51 6.10
CA SER A 140 13.47 3.12 7.47
C SER A 140 14.10 1.73 7.50
N LEU A 141 14.88 1.43 8.53
CA LEU A 141 15.60 0.15 8.65
C LEU A 141 14.67 -1.06 8.51
N GLY A 142 13.52 -1.04 9.20
CA GLY A 142 12.54 -2.12 9.20
C GLY A 142 11.47 -2.05 8.12
N ASP A 143 11.58 -1.14 7.15
CA ASP A 143 10.61 -1.10 6.05
C ASP A 143 10.81 -2.31 5.13
N LEU A 144 9.71 -2.83 4.58
CA LEU A 144 9.76 -3.85 3.53
C LEU A 144 10.55 -3.34 2.33
N ARG A 145 11.20 -4.28 1.64
CA ARG A 145 11.96 -4.04 0.41
C ARG A 145 11.55 -5.05 -0.64
N ALA A 146 11.49 -4.63 -1.90
CA ALA A 146 11.21 -5.48 -3.03
C ALA A 146 12.36 -5.40 -4.03
N TYR A 147 12.76 -6.56 -4.54
CA TYR A 147 13.81 -6.67 -5.54
C TYR A 147 13.30 -7.52 -6.70
N LEU A 148 13.62 -7.09 -7.92
CA LEU A 148 13.34 -7.84 -9.14
C LEU A 148 14.64 -8.46 -9.65
N GLU A 149 14.66 -9.77 -9.82
CA GLU A 149 15.86 -10.51 -10.19
C GLU A 149 15.61 -11.42 -11.39
N PRO A 150 16.53 -11.48 -12.37
CA PRO A 150 16.39 -12.40 -13.49
C PRO A 150 16.65 -13.84 -13.04
N GLY A 151 15.76 -14.76 -13.39
CA GLY A 151 15.88 -16.19 -13.15
C GLY A 151 15.89 -17.02 -14.45
N PRO A 152 16.12 -18.34 -14.37
CA PRO A 152 16.21 -19.20 -15.55
C PRO A 152 14.93 -19.27 -16.38
N LEU A 153 13.77 -19.02 -15.76
CA LEU A 153 12.46 -19.13 -16.39
C LEU A 153 11.76 -17.78 -16.60
N GLY A 154 12.38 -16.68 -16.20
CA GLY A 154 11.76 -15.35 -16.15
C GLY A 154 12.24 -14.55 -14.94
N PHE A 155 11.68 -13.37 -14.74
CA PHE A 155 11.97 -12.57 -13.54
C PHE A 155 11.29 -13.14 -12.31
N GLU A 156 11.89 -12.93 -11.14
CA GLU A 156 11.33 -13.28 -9.84
C GLU A 156 11.37 -12.06 -8.93
N PHE A 157 10.29 -11.86 -8.17
CA PHE A 157 10.24 -10.86 -7.11
C PHE A 157 10.69 -11.44 -5.79
N TYR A 158 11.44 -10.67 -5.02
CA TYR A 158 11.86 -10.96 -3.66
C TYR A 158 11.34 -9.84 -2.76
N ILE A 159 10.37 -10.14 -1.90
CA ILE A 159 9.86 -9.24 -0.87
C ILE A 159 10.53 -9.59 0.45
N VAL A 160 11.32 -8.65 0.93
CA VAL A 160 12.23 -8.79 2.06
C VAL A 160 11.68 -7.99 3.22
N ASN A 161 11.45 -8.66 4.34
CA ASN A 161 11.20 -8.03 5.64
C ASN A 161 12.45 -8.12 6.53
N PRO A 162 13.14 -7.01 6.77
CA PRO A 162 14.21 -6.94 7.75
C PRO A 162 13.67 -7.01 9.19
N ILE A 163 14.15 -7.97 9.98
CA ILE A 163 13.75 -8.12 11.38
C ILE A 163 14.82 -7.49 12.27
N TYR A 164 14.41 -6.49 13.07
CA TYR A 164 15.29 -5.81 14.02
C TYR A 164 14.86 -6.06 15.47
N ASN A 165 15.85 -6.07 16.37
CA ASN A 165 15.66 -5.91 17.80
C ASN A 165 16.41 -4.65 18.26
N GLY A 166 15.68 -3.55 18.44
CA GLY A 166 16.29 -2.23 18.60
C GLY A 166 16.96 -1.79 17.30
N ASP A 167 18.27 -1.57 17.33
CA ASP A 167 19.12 -1.22 16.19
C ASP A 167 19.84 -2.44 15.58
N GLN A 168 19.78 -3.60 16.22
CA GLN A 168 20.42 -4.82 15.76
C GLN A 168 19.54 -5.56 14.76
N LEU A 169 20.07 -5.78 13.55
CA LEU A 169 19.46 -6.69 12.57
C LEU A 169 19.57 -8.13 13.09
N LEU A 170 18.45 -8.83 13.20
CA LEU A 170 18.40 -10.26 13.54
C LEU A 170 18.50 -11.14 12.30
N GLY A 171 17.95 -10.66 11.18
CA GLY A 171 17.94 -11.38 9.92
C GLY A 171 16.83 -10.90 8.99
N LEU A 172 16.58 -11.66 7.92
CA LEU A 172 15.59 -11.34 6.91
C LEU A 172 14.54 -12.45 6.82
N VAL A 173 13.28 -12.05 6.62
CA VAL A 173 12.22 -12.93 6.11
C VAL A 173 11.99 -12.57 4.66
N VAL A 174 12.20 -13.53 3.75
CA VAL A 174 12.13 -13.30 2.31
C VAL A 174 11.02 -14.16 1.72
N ALA A 175 9.98 -13.54 1.17
CA ALA A 175 9.03 -14.21 0.30
C ALA A 175 9.38 -13.92 -1.14
N PHE A 176 9.31 -14.94 -1.99
CA PHE A 176 9.60 -14.75 -3.41
C PHE A 176 8.60 -15.49 -4.28
N PHE A 177 8.38 -14.93 -5.47
CA PHE A 177 7.41 -15.45 -6.41
C PHE A 177 7.78 -15.13 -7.85
N ASP A 178 7.33 -16.00 -8.73
CA ASP A 178 7.30 -15.76 -10.16
C ASP A 178 6.01 -14.99 -10.51
N PRO A 179 6.09 -13.85 -11.24
CA PRO A 179 4.91 -13.11 -11.70
C PRO A 179 3.86 -14.00 -12.39
N ARG A 180 4.28 -15.07 -13.09
CA ARG A 180 3.39 -16.00 -13.79
C ARG A 180 2.45 -16.77 -12.86
N ASN A 181 2.92 -17.07 -11.64
CA ASN A 181 2.09 -17.71 -10.63
C ASN A 181 1.07 -16.72 -10.06
N LEU A 182 1.49 -15.46 -9.87
CA LEU A 182 0.63 -14.40 -9.34
C LEU A 182 -0.49 -14.04 -10.32
N VAL A 183 -0.20 -13.87 -11.61
CA VAL A 183 -1.21 -13.46 -12.59
C VAL A 183 -2.34 -14.48 -12.77
N GLY A 184 -2.16 -15.74 -12.36
CA GLY A 184 -3.23 -16.74 -12.33
C GLY A 184 -4.42 -16.36 -11.43
N VAL A 185 -4.27 -15.39 -10.52
CA VAL A 185 -5.38 -14.84 -9.72
C VAL A 185 -6.20 -13.78 -10.46
N SER A 186 -5.68 -13.24 -11.56
CA SER A 186 -6.39 -12.25 -12.38
C SER A 186 -7.45 -12.93 -13.24
N PRO A 187 -8.62 -12.30 -13.45
CA PRO A 187 -9.60 -12.77 -14.42
C PRO A 187 -9.16 -12.59 -15.88
N GLU A 188 -8.21 -11.69 -16.16
CA GLU A 188 -7.76 -11.33 -17.53
C GLU A 188 -6.23 -11.32 -17.64
N PRO A 189 -5.55 -12.45 -17.34
CA PRO A 189 -4.09 -12.49 -17.27
C PRO A 189 -3.41 -12.29 -18.63
N ASP A 190 -4.10 -12.62 -19.71
CA ASP A 190 -3.66 -12.45 -21.10
C ASP A 190 -3.63 -10.96 -21.51
N LYS A 191 -4.55 -10.14 -20.99
CA LYS A 191 -4.63 -8.72 -21.31
C LYS A 191 -3.69 -7.87 -20.45
N LEU A 192 -3.32 -8.36 -19.28
CA LEU A 192 -2.49 -7.65 -18.32
C LEU A 192 -1.01 -7.70 -18.70
N VAL A 193 -0.36 -6.54 -18.70
CA VAL A 193 1.09 -6.39 -18.75
C VAL A 193 1.56 -5.81 -17.42
N MET A 194 2.65 -6.36 -16.87
CA MET A 194 3.33 -5.81 -15.70
C MET A 194 4.80 -5.50 -16.01
N ALA A 195 5.23 -4.31 -15.60
CA ALA A 195 6.57 -3.79 -15.89
C ALA A 195 7.07 -2.86 -14.78
N ASP A 196 8.37 -2.62 -14.74
CA ASP A 196 8.98 -1.48 -14.03
C ASP A 196 9.56 -0.48 -15.05
N ASP A 197 10.44 0.43 -14.63
CA ASP A 197 11.05 1.42 -15.52
C ASP A 197 11.97 0.80 -16.59
N GLN A 198 12.45 -0.43 -16.39
CA GLN A 198 13.47 -1.06 -17.23
C GLN A 198 13.04 -2.40 -17.84
N HIS A 199 12.15 -3.13 -17.18
CA HIS A 199 11.86 -4.52 -17.46
C HIS A 199 10.36 -4.76 -17.58
N ILE A 200 9.99 -5.58 -18.56
CA ILE A 200 8.67 -6.19 -18.64
C ILE A 200 8.82 -7.59 -18.04
N PHE A 201 8.25 -7.78 -16.86
CA PHE A 201 8.34 -9.06 -16.13
C PHE A 201 7.09 -9.94 -16.29
N TRP A 202 6.00 -9.38 -16.83
CA TRP A 202 4.87 -10.15 -17.36
C TRP A 202 4.30 -9.44 -18.59
N PRO A 203 4.41 -10.01 -19.81
CA PRO A 203 3.96 -9.37 -21.04
C PRO A 203 2.51 -9.71 -21.43
N GLY A 204 1.78 -10.49 -20.63
CA GLY A 204 0.46 -11.02 -21.00
C GLY A 204 0.57 -12.02 -22.15
N VAL A 205 -0.32 -11.90 -23.13
CA VAL A 205 -0.29 -12.68 -24.38
C VAL A 205 0.62 -12.07 -25.45
N TYR A 206 1.25 -10.92 -25.18
CA TYR A 206 1.97 -10.16 -26.19
C TYR A 206 3.46 -10.50 -26.23
N LYS A 207 4.09 -10.30 -27.40
CA LYS A 207 5.56 -10.34 -27.49
C LYS A 207 6.17 -9.13 -26.79
N ALA A 208 6.97 -9.36 -25.74
CA ALA A 208 7.50 -8.32 -24.87
C ALA A 208 8.28 -7.22 -25.62
N GLU A 209 9.04 -7.59 -26.64
CA GLU A 209 9.83 -6.68 -27.48
C GLU A 209 8.96 -5.69 -28.30
N SER A 210 7.68 -6.00 -28.49
CA SER A 210 6.76 -5.17 -29.27
C SER A 210 6.03 -4.10 -28.43
N LEU A 211 6.12 -4.18 -27.11
CA LEU A 211 5.37 -3.34 -26.18
C LEU A 211 6.04 -1.98 -25.97
N PRO A 212 5.27 -0.88 -25.80
CA PRO A 212 5.81 0.47 -25.56
C PRO A 212 6.26 0.71 -24.11
N LEU A 213 6.45 -0.36 -23.33
CA LEU A 213 6.74 -0.36 -21.89
C LEU A 213 8.21 -0.71 -21.62
N ASN A 214 9.07 -0.39 -22.58
CA ASN A 214 10.50 -0.56 -22.52
C ASN A 214 11.18 0.71 -23.09
N GLY A 215 12.37 1.05 -22.59
CA GLY A 215 13.17 2.16 -23.09
C GLY A 215 13.05 3.49 -22.32
N GLU A 216 13.81 4.49 -22.79
CA GLU A 216 14.10 5.72 -22.02
C GLU A 216 12.88 6.63 -21.84
N ASP A 217 12.04 6.78 -22.86
CA ASP A 217 10.83 7.63 -22.78
C ASP A 217 9.80 7.04 -21.82
N TRP A 218 9.66 5.71 -21.85
CA TRP A 218 8.87 4.97 -20.88
C TRP A 218 9.40 5.21 -19.46
N ALA A 219 10.67 4.92 -19.18
CA ALA A 219 11.28 5.08 -17.87
C ALA A 219 11.08 6.51 -17.32
N LYS A 220 11.31 7.53 -18.15
CA LYS A 220 11.10 8.94 -17.78
C LYS A 220 9.64 9.24 -17.43
N SER A 221 8.68 8.73 -18.19
CA SER A 221 7.26 8.94 -17.93
C SER A 221 6.80 8.20 -16.67
N PHE A 222 7.18 6.92 -16.57
CA PHE A 222 6.84 6.04 -15.47
C PHE A 222 7.37 6.58 -14.14
N MET A 223 8.61 7.08 -14.09
CA MET A 223 9.16 7.60 -12.84
C MET A 223 8.49 8.89 -12.34
N ARG A 224 7.90 9.70 -13.24
CA ARG A 224 7.26 10.98 -12.86
C ARG A 224 5.76 10.90 -12.60
N ASN A 225 5.09 9.92 -13.19
CA ASN A 225 3.63 9.87 -13.20
C ASN A 225 3.10 8.64 -12.45
N ALA A 226 1.90 8.74 -11.89
CA ALA A 226 1.22 7.61 -11.26
C ALA A 226 0.46 6.75 -12.27
N SER A 227 0.09 7.33 -13.42
CA SER A 227 -0.59 6.68 -14.53
C SER A 227 -0.29 7.40 -15.85
N GLY A 228 -0.70 6.80 -16.96
CA GLY A 228 -0.64 7.44 -18.26
C GLY A 228 -0.88 6.48 -19.40
N THR A 229 -0.40 6.88 -20.57
CA THR A 229 -0.44 6.06 -21.79
C THR A 229 0.97 5.94 -22.35
N ALA A 230 1.43 4.70 -22.59
CA ALA A 230 2.66 4.39 -23.28
C ALA A 230 2.34 4.12 -24.76
N LYS A 231 3.14 4.66 -25.68
CA LYS A 231 2.86 4.60 -27.13
C LYS A 231 4.11 4.25 -27.94
N ASN A 232 3.92 3.46 -28.99
CA ASN A 232 4.92 3.23 -30.04
C ASN A 232 4.22 3.22 -31.42
N SER A 233 4.93 2.81 -32.47
CA SER A 233 4.37 2.72 -33.83
C SER A 233 3.26 1.69 -33.99
N THR A 234 3.16 0.72 -33.08
CA THR A 234 2.22 -0.41 -33.15
C THR A 234 0.89 -0.10 -32.47
N GLY A 235 0.91 0.78 -31.46
CA GLY A 235 -0.28 1.16 -30.71
C GLY A 235 0.04 1.80 -29.36
N SER A 236 -0.92 1.67 -28.44
CA SER A 236 -0.82 2.26 -27.11
C SER A 236 -1.30 1.33 -26.00
N PHE A 237 -0.72 1.51 -24.82
CA PHE A 237 -1.10 0.85 -23.58
C PHE A 237 -1.43 1.91 -22.53
N LYS A 238 -2.58 1.76 -21.89
CA LYS A 238 -2.96 2.56 -20.72
C LYS A 238 -2.42 1.87 -19.48
N TRP A 239 -1.85 2.63 -18.55
CA TRP A 239 -1.18 2.09 -17.38
C TRP A 239 -1.43 2.93 -16.12
N TYR A 240 -1.38 2.26 -14.98
CA TYR A 240 -1.21 2.90 -13.68
C TYR A 240 -0.13 2.19 -12.89
N SER A 241 0.36 2.83 -11.83
CA SER A 241 1.47 2.34 -11.03
C SER A 241 1.12 2.23 -9.56
N ARG A 242 1.79 1.32 -8.87
CA ARG A 242 1.81 1.21 -7.40
C ARG A 242 3.20 0.81 -6.92
N PHE A 243 3.47 1.04 -5.65
CA PHE A 243 4.73 0.64 -5.02
C PHE A 243 4.57 -0.70 -4.33
N LEU A 244 5.24 -1.74 -4.83
CA LEU A 244 5.43 -3.00 -4.12
C LEU A 244 6.63 -2.84 -3.20
N ALA A 245 6.40 -2.67 -1.90
CA ALA A 245 7.40 -2.15 -0.97
C ALA A 245 8.07 -0.86 -1.51
N ASN A 246 9.38 -0.85 -1.77
CA ASN A 246 10.08 0.26 -2.42
C ASN A 246 10.12 0.19 -3.96
N HIS A 247 9.71 -0.92 -4.56
CA HIS A 247 9.80 -1.12 -6.00
C HIS A 247 8.52 -0.63 -6.70
N LYS A 248 8.65 0.35 -7.59
CA LYS A 248 7.52 0.86 -8.35
C LYS A 248 7.21 -0.09 -9.50
N ILE A 249 5.97 -0.57 -9.59
CA ILE A 249 5.47 -1.42 -10.67
C ILE A 249 4.33 -0.76 -11.43
N ALA A 250 4.19 -1.09 -12.72
CA ALA A 250 3.09 -0.73 -13.58
C ALA A 250 2.17 -1.92 -13.81
N TYR A 251 0.87 -1.65 -13.86
CA TYR A 251 -0.12 -2.49 -14.53
C TYR A 251 -0.57 -1.78 -15.79
N ALA A 252 -0.60 -2.48 -16.91
CA ALA A 252 -0.95 -1.92 -18.19
C ALA A 252 -1.85 -2.86 -19.00
N VAL A 253 -2.75 -2.27 -19.79
CA VAL A 253 -3.60 -2.99 -20.76
C VAL A 253 -3.57 -2.25 -22.09
N ARG A 254 -3.82 -2.98 -23.18
CA ARG A 254 -3.85 -2.40 -24.52
C ARG A 254 -4.99 -1.41 -24.62
N GLU A 255 -4.67 -0.18 -25.01
CA GLU A 255 -5.63 0.89 -25.28
C GLU A 255 -5.98 0.92 -26.78
N SER A 256 -4.99 0.76 -27.66
CA SER A 256 -5.22 0.73 -29.11
C SER A 256 -4.10 0.00 -29.87
N GLY A 257 -4.34 -0.35 -31.14
CA GLY A 257 -3.37 -0.99 -32.02
C GLY A 257 -3.42 -2.51 -32.02
N THR A 258 -2.49 -3.15 -32.72
CA THR A 258 -2.43 -4.61 -32.89
C THR A 258 -1.01 -5.07 -32.66
N PHE A 259 -0.79 -5.78 -31.55
CA PHE A 259 0.52 -6.26 -31.14
C PHE A 259 0.67 -7.73 -31.49
N PRO A 260 1.87 -8.18 -31.90
CA PRO A 260 2.16 -9.60 -32.06
C PRO A 260 1.91 -10.36 -30.75
N GLU A 261 1.20 -11.47 -30.85
CA GLU A 261 0.87 -12.34 -29.72
C GLU A 261 1.79 -13.58 -29.69
N ASP A 262 1.97 -14.12 -28.49
CA ASP A 262 2.67 -15.36 -28.19
C ASP A 262 1.87 -16.18 -27.17
N PRO A 263 0.88 -16.98 -27.63
CA PRO A 263 0.01 -17.75 -26.74
C PRO A 263 0.73 -18.75 -25.85
N GLU A 264 1.95 -19.17 -26.20
CA GLU A 264 2.75 -20.10 -25.38
C GLU A 264 3.11 -19.50 -24.02
N GLN A 265 3.18 -18.16 -23.91
CA GLN A 265 3.40 -17.47 -22.64
C GLN A 265 2.30 -17.76 -21.61
N MET A 266 1.08 -18.04 -22.09
CA MET A 266 -0.06 -18.36 -21.24
C MET A 266 -0.06 -19.82 -20.76
N ALA A 267 0.76 -20.70 -21.34
CA ALA A 267 0.76 -22.12 -21.01
C ALA A 267 1.21 -22.42 -19.56
N GLY A 268 1.97 -21.49 -18.95
CA GLY A 268 2.42 -21.60 -17.56
C GLY A 268 1.48 -20.97 -16.52
N VAL A 269 0.37 -20.35 -16.92
CA VAL A 269 -0.54 -19.65 -16.00
C VAL A 269 -1.61 -20.60 -15.49
N ASP A 270 -1.58 -20.87 -14.18
CA ASP A 270 -2.65 -21.64 -13.52
C ASP A 270 -3.87 -20.74 -13.25
N ARG A 271 -4.85 -20.79 -14.16
CA ARG A 271 -6.11 -20.04 -14.04
C ARG A 271 -7.05 -20.59 -12.97
N SER A 272 -6.80 -21.80 -12.43
CA SER A 272 -7.60 -22.33 -11.33
C SER A 272 -7.39 -21.54 -10.03
N LEU A 273 -6.27 -20.80 -9.94
CA LEU A 273 -5.98 -19.93 -8.81
C LEU A 273 -7.06 -18.85 -8.64
N GLY A 274 -7.53 -18.21 -9.71
CA GLY A 274 -8.66 -17.28 -9.65
C GLY A 274 -9.98 -17.92 -9.18
N SER A 275 -10.22 -19.19 -9.56
CA SER A 275 -11.45 -19.92 -9.23
C SER A 275 -11.57 -20.28 -7.74
N ASN A 276 -10.46 -20.58 -7.07
CA ASN A 276 -10.42 -20.85 -5.62
C ASN A 276 -10.80 -19.62 -4.77
N TYR A 277 -10.83 -18.43 -5.37
CA TYR A 277 -11.25 -17.17 -4.75
C TYR A 277 -12.62 -16.68 -5.21
N GLY A 278 -13.43 -17.53 -5.85
CA GLY A 278 -14.81 -17.21 -6.25
C GLY A 278 -14.97 -16.53 -7.60
N VAL A 279 -13.93 -16.49 -8.43
CA VAL A 279 -14.03 -16.04 -9.83
C VAL A 279 -14.37 -17.26 -10.69
N GLY A 280 -15.65 -17.61 -10.74
CA GLY A 280 -16.15 -18.46 -11.83
C GLY A 280 -16.25 -17.65 -13.12
N ASP A 281 -16.35 -18.34 -14.26
CA ASP A 281 -16.61 -17.80 -15.62
C ASP A 281 -17.97 -17.09 -15.77
N ASN A 282 -18.38 -16.32 -14.76
CA ASN A 282 -19.55 -15.47 -14.84
C ASN A 282 -19.14 -14.22 -15.61
N PRO A 283 -19.69 -13.97 -16.83
CA PRO A 283 -19.65 -12.64 -17.38
C PRO A 283 -20.22 -11.68 -16.33
N LEU A 284 -19.57 -10.53 -16.18
CA LEU A 284 -19.89 -9.47 -15.22
C LEU A 284 -21.38 -9.48 -14.85
N PRO A 285 -21.76 -9.51 -13.56
CA PRO A 285 -23.15 -9.31 -13.22
C PRO A 285 -23.60 -8.00 -13.85
N ASN A 286 -24.61 -8.08 -14.71
CA ASN A 286 -25.21 -6.90 -15.33
C ASN A 286 -25.64 -5.95 -14.20
N LEU A 287 -24.87 -4.87 -14.01
CA LEU A 287 -25.05 -3.88 -12.95
C LEU A 287 -26.43 -3.19 -13.00
N ASN A 288 -27.23 -3.45 -14.04
CA ASN A 288 -28.60 -2.96 -14.15
C ASN A 288 -29.61 -3.72 -13.27
N ASN A 289 -29.30 -4.94 -12.78
CA ASN A 289 -30.30 -5.75 -12.05
C ASN A 289 -30.24 -5.64 -10.51
N THR A 290 -29.28 -4.92 -9.93
CA THR A 290 -29.17 -4.77 -8.47
C THR A 290 -29.83 -3.49 -7.92
N LEU A 291 -30.48 -2.68 -8.78
CA LEU A 291 -31.17 -1.45 -8.38
C LEU A 291 -32.68 -1.46 -8.62
N GLN A 292 -33.29 -2.63 -8.83
CA GLN A 292 -34.74 -2.77 -8.80
C GLN A 292 -35.15 -3.59 -7.59
N GLY A 293 -35.37 -2.92 -6.45
CA GLY A 293 -35.90 -3.59 -5.27
C GLY A 293 -35.79 -2.90 -3.93
N VAL A 294 -35.41 -1.62 -3.84
CA VAL A 294 -35.46 -0.90 -2.55
C VAL A 294 -36.25 0.40 -2.72
N THR A 295 -37.51 0.35 -2.33
CA THR A 295 -38.36 1.53 -2.14
C THR A 295 -37.93 2.26 -0.85
N PRO A 296 -37.82 3.59 -0.85
CA PRO A 296 -37.34 4.36 0.29
C PRO A 296 -38.48 4.60 1.30
N ALA A 297 -38.82 3.59 2.08
CA ALA A 297 -39.65 3.73 3.28
C ALA A 297 -39.59 2.46 4.11
N ASP A 298 -38.44 2.10 4.68
CA ASP A 298 -38.33 1.11 5.78
C ASP A 298 -36.92 1.08 6.38
N GLN A 299 -36.37 2.24 6.78
CA GLN A 299 -35.23 2.27 7.71
C GLN A 299 -35.25 3.56 8.55
N TYR A 300 -36.15 3.60 9.52
CA TYR A 300 -35.89 4.29 10.79
C TYR A 300 -36.92 3.83 11.82
N ASN A 301 -36.68 2.67 12.42
CA ASN A 301 -37.03 2.35 13.81
C ASN A 301 -36.45 0.98 14.15
N ASP A 302 -35.96 0.89 15.38
CA ASP A 302 -35.50 -0.33 16.07
C ASP A 302 -34.02 -0.71 15.85
N VAL A 303 -33.12 -0.11 16.63
CA VAL A 303 -32.37 -0.83 17.68
C VAL A 303 -31.99 0.19 18.77
N GLY A 304 -32.91 0.42 19.69
CA GLY A 304 -32.55 0.88 21.02
C GLY A 304 -32.08 -0.31 21.85
N ASN A 305 -31.05 -0.08 22.67
CA ASN A 305 -30.75 -0.84 23.88
C ASN A 305 -29.99 -2.18 23.74
N VAL A 306 -28.66 -2.08 23.78
CA VAL A 306 -27.79 -3.16 24.30
C VAL A 306 -26.83 -2.60 25.35
N GLY A 307 -27.25 -2.74 26.61
CA GLY A 307 -26.45 -3.19 27.75
C GLY A 307 -25.11 -2.51 28.05
N ALA A 308 -25.16 -1.49 28.91
CA ALA A 308 -24.05 -1.19 29.81
C ALA A 308 -23.83 -2.36 30.80
N PRO A 309 -22.58 -2.69 31.18
CA PRO A 309 -22.31 -3.75 32.15
C PRO A 309 -22.88 -3.37 33.53
N ASN A 310 -23.70 -4.27 34.05
CA ASN A 310 -24.39 -4.18 35.33
C ASN A 310 -23.38 -4.36 36.48
N VAL A 311 -23.10 -3.29 37.21
CA VAL A 311 -22.30 -3.32 38.45
C VAL A 311 -23.24 -3.74 39.59
N SER A 312 -23.02 -4.94 40.15
CA SER A 312 -23.77 -5.42 41.31
C SER A 312 -23.31 -4.67 42.58
N PRO A 313 -24.22 -4.06 43.36
CA PRO A 313 -23.88 -3.38 44.59
C PRO A 313 -23.96 -4.37 45.75
N ASP A 314 -22.91 -5.17 45.96
CA ASP A 314 -22.62 -5.84 47.24
C ASP A 314 -21.29 -6.60 47.11
N ALA A 315 -20.19 -5.89 47.31
CA ALA A 315 -18.89 -6.48 47.58
C ALA A 315 -18.09 -5.55 48.52
N PRO A 316 -17.54 -6.06 49.64
CA PRO A 316 -16.92 -5.25 50.67
C PRO A 316 -15.58 -4.65 50.23
N ALA A 317 -15.32 -3.40 50.66
CA ALA A 317 -14.17 -2.60 50.29
C ALA A 317 -12.82 -3.25 50.66
N PRO A 318 -11.83 -3.30 49.76
CA PRO A 318 -10.48 -3.75 50.10
C PRO A 318 -9.67 -2.65 50.81
N ASN A 319 -9.07 -3.08 51.90
CA ASN A 319 -8.23 -2.35 52.85
C ASN A 319 -7.07 -1.58 52.18
N THR A 320 -6.96 -0.29 52.48
CA THR A 320 -5.76 0.51 52.29
C THR A 320 -4.71 0.10 53.33
N GLN A 321 -3.74 -0.73 52.94
CA GLN A 321 -2.49 -0.86 53.67
C GLN A 321 -1.32 -0.38 52.82
N ASN A 322 -0.72 0.69 53.35
CA ASN A 322 0.58 1.25 53.03
C ASN A 322 1.64 0.17 52.74
N ASN A 323 2.40 0.34 51.66
CA ASN A 323 3.82 0.00 51.73
C ASN A 323 4.68 1.00 50.96
N LYS A 324 5.49 1.71 51.75
CA LYS A 324 6.53 2.65 51.35
C LYS A 324 7.59 1.89 50.54
N VAL A 325 7.89 2.34 49.34
CA VAL A 325 9.15 1.99 48.68
C VAL A 325 10.24 2.88 49.26
N LYS A 326 11.20 2.23 49.92
CA LYS A 326 12.38 2.80 50.57
C LYS A 326 13.41 3.10 49.47
N GLN A 327 13.77 4.37 49.30
CA GLN A 327 14.98 4.75 48.57
C GLN A 327 16.20 4.40 49.43
N GLU A 328 17.14 3.65 48.89
CA GLU A 328 18.49 3.50 49.45
C GLU A 328 19.47 4.40 48.70
N PRO A 329 20.44 5.02 49.41
CA PRO A 329 21.34 6.01 48.86
C PRO A 329 22.58 5.37 48.22
N ILE A 330 23.06 6.01 47.15
CA ILE A 330 24.37 5.74 46.55
C ILE A 330 25.42 6.53 47.33
N ALA A 331 26.38 5.82 47.92
CA ALA A 331 27.73 6.25 48.27
C ALA A 331 28.67 5.20 47.62
N GLU A 332 29.80 5.51 47.01
CA GLU A 332 30.73 6.65 47.09
C GLU A 332 31.14 7.17 45.71
#